data_AF-A0A925FLJ1-F1
#
_entry.id   AF-A0A925FLJ1-F1
#
_cell.length_a   1.000
_cell.length_b   1.000
_cell.length_c   1.000
_cell.angle_alpha   90.00
_cell.angle_beta   90.00
_cell.angle_gamma   90.00
#
_symmetry.space_group_name_H-M   'P 1'
#
loop_
_entity.id
_entity.type
_entity.pdbx_description
1 polymer ?
#
loop_
_entity_poly.entity_id
_entity_poly.type
_entity_poly.pdbx_seq_one_letter_code
_entity_poly.pdbx_strand_id
1 'polypeptide(L)' 'MRVQTIPTIEEMTPSQRVELMEELWKAMSRRPEEIESPDWHRDVLKERERALAKGEIGFIDWEDAKAEIRRRTIDRAK' A
#
# COMPACT_ATOMS: atom_id res chain seq x y z
N MET A 1 -30.48 16.97 11.67
CA MET A 1 -29.37 16.19 11.07
C MET A 1 -28.25 17.18 10.77
N ARG A 2 -27.03 17.02 11.32
CA ARG A 2 -25.90 17.86 10.88
C ARG A 2 -25.45 17.31 9.53
N VAL A 3 -25.59 18.10 8.49
CA VAL A 3 -24.91 17.82 7.22
C VAL A 3 -23.47 18.27 7.42
N GLN A 4 -22.55 17.31 7.55
CA GLN A 4 -21.13 17.60 7.41
C GLN A 4 -20.79 17.48 5.93
N THR A 5 -20.36 18.59 5.32
CA THR A 5 -19.80 18.61 3.97
C THR A 5 -18.34 18.20 4.07
N ILE A 6 -17.98 17.09 3.44
CA ILE A 6 -16.58 16.71 3.26
C ILE A 6 -16.00 17.68 2.22
N PRO A 7 -14.89 18.37 2.51
CA PRO A 7 -14.24 19.24 1.53
C PRO A 7 -13.80 18.43 0.30
N THR A 8 -13.62 19.07 -0.85
CA THR A 8 -13.12 18.34 -2.03
C THR A 8 -11.68 17.89 -1.77
N ILE A 9 -11.21 16.87 -2.50
CA ILE A 9 -9.85 16.33 -2.31
C ILE A 9 -8.80 17.43 -2.55
N GLU A 10 -9.07 18.33 -3.49
CA GLU A 10 -8.21 19.47 -3.83
C GLU A 10 -8.06 20.45 -2.65
N GLU A 11 -9.11 20.64 -1.85
CA GLU A 11 -9.13 21.53 -0.68
C GLU A 11 -8.45 20.92 0.56
N MET A 12 -8.24 19.61 0.57
CA MET A 12 -7.59 18.92 1.69
C MET A 12 -6.08 19.20 1.73
N THR A 13 -5.56 19.40 2.94
CA THR A 13 -4.11 19.35 3.18
C THR A 13 -3.56 17.95 2.90
N PRO A 14 -2.25 17.79 2.63
CA PRO A 14 -1.65 16.48 2.42
C PRO A 14 -1.94 15.49 3.55
N SER A 15 -1.89 15.91 4.81
CA SER A 15 -2.21 15.05 5.96
C SER A 15 -3.67 14.58 5.96
N GLN A 16 -4.62 15.49 5.68
CA GLN A 16 -6.03 15.13 5.58
C GLN A 16 -6.31 14.13 4.46
N ARG A 17 -5.60 14.23 3.33
CA ARG A 17 -5.71 13.22 2.26
C ARG A 17 -5.21 11.85 2.71
N VAL A 18 -4.11 11.81 3.46
CA VAL A 18 -3.58 10.55 4.02
C VAL A 18 -4.57 9.93 5.00
N GLU A 19 -5.10 10.73 5.94
CA GLU A 19 -6.11 10.28 6.89
C GLU A 19 -7.37 9.76 6.18
N LEU A 20 -7.84 10.46 5.14
CA LEU A 20 -8.96 9.99 4.32
C LEU A 20 -8.65 8.66 3.66
N MET A 21 -7.48 8.51 3.03
CA MET A 21 -7.07 7.25 2.39
C MET A 21 -7.05 6.10 3.41
N GLU A 22 -6.57 6.34 4.64
CA GLU A 22 -6.55 5.34 5.70
C GLU A 22 -7.96 4.92 6.16
N GLU A 23 -8.86 5.89 6.38
CA GLU A 23 -10.23 5.58 6.81
C GLU A 23 -11.01 4.87 5.71
N LEU A 24 -10.84 5.27 4.45
CA LEU A 24 -11.40 4.57 3.30
C LEU A 24 -10.87 3.13 3.23
N TRP A 25 -9.56 2.94 3.38
CA TRP A 25 -8.95 1.61 3.39
C TRP A 25 -9.48 0.74 4.53
N LYS A 26 -9.58 1.28 5.76
CA LYS A 26 -10.18 0.58 6.92
C LYS A 26 -11.63 0.20 6.67
N ALA A 27 -12.41 1.06 6.01
CA ALA A 27 -13.80 0.75 5.68
C ALA A 27 -13.90 -0.39 4.66
N MET A 28 -13.14 -0.32 3.56
CA MET A 28 -13.16 -1.34 2.50
C MET A 28 -12.62 -2.69 2.98
N SER A 29 -11.53 -2.70 3.74
CA SER A 29 -10.89 -3.93 4.23
C SER A 29 -11.75 -4.76 5.20
N ARG A 30 -12.80 -4.17 5.79
CA ARG A 30 -13.74 -4.91 6.66
C ARG A 30 -14.72 -5.79 5.89
N ARG A 31 -14.86 -5.59 4.58
CA ARG A 31 -15.78 -6.33 3.70
C ARG A 31 -15.07 -6.73 2.41
N PRO A 32 -14.02 -7.56 2.49
CA PRO A 32 -13.22 -7.94 1.33
C PRO A 32 -14.03 -8.66 0.24
N GLU A 33 -15.18 -9.24 0.57
CA GLU A 33 -16.12 -9.87 -0.35
C GLU A 33 -16.87 -8.87 -1.24
N GLU A 34 -16.97 -7.60 -0.85
CA GLU A 34 -17.64 -6.56 -1.66
C GLU A 34 -16.76 -6.09 -2.84
N ILE A 35 -15.47 -6.43 -2.83
CA ILE A 35 -14.52 -6.01 -3.86
C ILE A 35 -13.72 -7.22 -4.33
N GLU A 36 -14.06 -7.75 -5.50
CA GLU A 36 -13.28 -8.80 -6.13
C GLU A 36 -11.89 -8.28 -6.50
N SER A 37 -10.85 -9.07 -6.18
CA SER A 37 -9.50 -8.77 -6.62
C SER A 37 -9.43 -8.87 -8.14
N PRO A 38 -8.80 -7.91 -8.85
CA PRO A 38 -8.59 -8.00 -10.29
C PRO A 38 -7.88 -9.31 -10.68
N ASP A 39 -8.26 -9.90 -11.81
CA ASP A 39 -7.70 -11.19 -12.28
C ASP A 39 -6.17 -11.18 -12.34
N TRP A 40 -5.58 -10.06 -12.76
CA TRP A 40 -4.12 -9.92 -12.89
C TRP A 40 -3.38 -10.05 -11.55
N HIS A 41 -4.03 -9.80 -10.40
CA HIS A 41 -3.41 -10.00 -9.08
C HIS A 41 -2.95 -11.46 -8.91
N ARG A 42 -3.77 -12.41 -9.37
CA ARG A 42 -3.46 -13.83 -9.28
C ARG A 42 -2.21 -14.18 -10.10
N ASP A 43 -2.09 -13.59 -11.28
CA ASP A 43 -0.98 -13.90 -12.18
C ASP A 43 0.34 -13.37 -11.61
N VAL A 44 0.33 -12.17 -11.04
CA VAL A 44 1.50 -11.61 -10.34
C VAL A 44 1.93 -12.47 -9.15
N LEU A 45 0.97 -12.96 -8.36
CA LEU A 45 1.28 -13.85 -7.22
C LEU A 45 1.90 -15.17 -7.70
N LYS A 46 1.31 -15.81 -8.72
CA LYS A 46 1.86 -17.04 -9.31
C LYS A 46 3.27 -16.84 -9.87
N GLU A 47 3.52 -15.71 -10.52
CA GLU A 47 4.85 -15.37 -11.03
C GLU A 47 5.87 -15.26 -9.90
N ARG A 48 5.53 -14.53 -8.83
CA ARG A 48 6.40 -14.38 -7.65
C ARG A 48 6.66 -15.69 -6.94
N GLU A 49 5.64 -16.53 -6.77
CA GLU A 49 5.79 -17.87 -6.19
C GLU A 49 6.74 -18.75 -7.00
N ARG A 50 6.64 -18.71 -8.34
CA ARG A 50 7.56 -19.45 -9.23
C ARG A 50 8.99 -18.93 -9.12
N ALA A 51 9.18 -17.61 -9.11
CA ALA A 51 10.50 -17.00 -8.96
C ALA A 51 11.14 -17.37 -7.62
N LEU A 52 10.34 -17.39 -6.54
CA LEU A 52 10.78 -17.82 -5.21
C LEU A 52 11.19 -19.30 -5.20
N ALA A 53 10.37 -20.18 -5.80
CA ALA A 53 10.67 -21.61 -5.89
C ALA A 53 11.94 -21.92 -6.70
N LYS A 54 12.28 -21.06 -7.67
CA LYS A 54 13.53 -21.15 -8.45
C LYS A 54 14.73 -20.51 -7.75
N GLY A 55 14.53 -19.80 -6.64
CA GLY A 55 15.57 -19.05 -5.94
C GLY A 55 16.00 -17.76 -6.66
N GLU A 56 15.20 -17.27 -7.62
CA GLU A 56 15.45 -16.00 -8.32
C GLU A 56 15.16 -14.79 -7.43
N ILE A 57 14.26 -14.96 -6.47
CA ILE A 57 13.95 -13.99 -5.41
C ILE A 57 13.99 -14.68 -4.04
N GLY A 58 14.14 -13.89 -2.98
CA GLY A 58 14.13 -14.38 -1.60
C GLY A 58 13.48 -13.40 -0.65
N PHE A 59 13.29 -13.84 0.59
CA PHE A 59 12.86 -12.98 1.67
C PHE A 59 14.05 -12.23 2.28
N ILE A 60 13.78 -11.02 2.75
CA ILE A 60 14.71 -10.22 3.55
C ILE A 60 14.05 -9.97 4.91
N ASP A 61 14.86 -9.90 5.97
CA ASP A 61 14.36 -9.48 7.27
C ASP A 61 13.78 -8.06 7.19
N TRP A 62 12.73 -7.81 7.96
CA TRP A 62 12.04 -6.52 7.91
C TRP A 62 12.89 -5.37 8.43
N GLU A 63 13.73 -5.60 9.44
CA GLU A 63 14.67 -4.57 9.93
C GLU A 63 15.73 -4.26 8.88
N ASP A 64 16.26 -5.27 8.21
CA ASP A 64 17.22 -5.11 7.11
C ASP A 64 16.61 -4.35 5.93
N ALA A 65 15.38 -4.67 5.54
CA ALA A 65 14.66 -3.96 4.50
C ALA A 65 14.47 -2.47 4.83
N LYS A 66 14.05 -2.16 6.06
CA LYS A 66 13.90 -0.77 6.52
C LYS A 66 15.24 -0.03 6.55
N ALA A 67 16.31 -0.69 7.01
CA ALA A 67 17.65 -0.10 7.04
C ALA A 67 18.11 0.27 5.61
N GLU A 68 17.94 -0.64 4.66
CA GLU A 68 18.29 -0.43 3.26
C GLU A 68 17.46 0.71 2.61
N ILE A 69 16.15 0.75 2.84
CA ILE A 69 15.28 1.83 2.34
C ILE A 69 15.74 3.19 2.87
N ARG A 70 15.99 3.30 4.19
CA ARG A 70 16.46 4.54 4.81
C ARG A 70 17.80 4.98 4.26
N ARG A 71 18.73 4.05 4.06
CA ARG A 71 20.03 4.33 3.44
C ARG A 71 19.85 4.96 2.06
N ARG A 72 19.03 4.33 1.19
CA ARG A 72 18.75 4.82 -0.17
C ARG A 72 18.06 6.19 -0.20
N THR A 73 17.14 6.46 0.73
CA THR A 73 16.40 7.73 0.75
C THR A 73 17.19 8.86 1.38
N ILE A 74 18.04 8.58 2.37
CA ILE A 74 18.97 9.57 2.95
C ILE A 74 20.07 9.93 1.94
N ASP A 75 20.59 8.96 1.20
CA ASP A 75 21.65 9.20 0.19
C ASP A 75 21.15 10.02 -1.01
N ARG A 76 19.85 9.98 -1.33
CA ARG A 76 19.23 10.82 -2.38
C ARG A 76 18.99 12.28 -1.95
N ALA A 77 19.10 12.60 -0.66
CA ALA A 77 18.90 13.94 -0.13
C ALA A 77 20.21 14.75 0.02
N LYS A 78 21.34 14.19 -0.44
CA LYS A 78 22.63 14.86 -0.60
C LYS A 78 22.91 15.11 -2.07
#